data_AF-A0A8J2LIR3-F1
#
_entry.id   AF-A0A8J2LIR3-F1
#
_cell.length_a   1.000
_cell.length_b   1.000
_cell.length_c   1.000
_cell.angle_alpha   90.00
_cell.angle_beta   90.00
_cell.angle_gamma   90.00
#
_symmetry.space_group_name_H-M   'P 1'
#
loop_
_entity.id
_entity.type
_entity.pdbx_description
1 polymer ?
#
loop_
_entity_poly.entity_id
_entity_poly.type
_entity_poly.pdbx_seq_one_letter_code
_entity_poly.pdbx_strand_id
1 'polypeptide(L)'
;LPKDWAVMPVLNTSVAVDTFFTISGALVTYFVLKELDKSGGKLSYPLFVLDRMFRLLPTYLFTAGFAATLLPYLGSGPFWYVVEGESEACGRHWWHNILFINNFMTYDDTQMCNPASWYLANDTQFYLLAPLVILPLWR
;
A
#
# COMPACT_ATOMS: atom_id res chain seq x y z
N LEU A 1 -17.63 -19.74 16.35
CA LEU A 1 -16.36 -19.57 15.61
C LEU A 1 -15.76 -20.95 15.39
N PRO A 2 -15.64 -21.45 14.16
CA PRO A 2 -15.03 -22.75 13.92
C PRO A 2 -13.54 -22.66 14.26
N LYS A 3 -13.07 -23.53 15.16
CA LYS A 3 -11.65 -23.68 15.55
C LYS A 3 -10.90 -24.54 14.54
N ASP A 4 -11.11 -24.31 13.25
CA ASP A 4 -10.36 -25.03 12.22
C ASP A 4 -8.99 -24.38 12.10
N TRP A 5 -7.96 -25.09 12.54
CA TRP A 5 -6.55 -24.66 12.47
C TRP A 5 -6.15 -24.23 11.05
N ALA A 6 -6.82 -24.80 10.03
CA ALA A 6 -6.62 -24.49 8.62
C ALA A 6 -7.02 -23.04 8.24
N VAL A 7 -7.94 -22.39 8.97
CA VAL A 7 -8.35 -21.01 8.67
C VAL A 7 -7.53 -19.96 9.42
N MET A 8 -6.72 -20.35 10.42
CA MET A 8 -5.93 -19.41 11.21
C MET A 8 -4.88 -18.62 10.41
N PRO A 9 -4.20 -19.17 9.37
CA PRO A 9 -3.30 -18.40 8.53
C PRO A 9 -4.02 -17.31 7.72
N VAL A 10 -5.26 -17.58 7.29
CA VAL A 10 -6.09 -16.63 6.54
C VAL A 10 -6.60 -15.51 7.44
N LEU A 11 -6.79 -15.79 8.73
CA LEU A 11 -7.22 -14.81 9.73
C LEU A 11 -6.05 -13.96 10.26
N ASN A 12 -4.79 -14.42 10.13
CA ASN A 12 -3.58 -13.71 10.57
C ASN A 12 -2.82 -13.09 9.38
N THR A 13 -3.53 -12.42 8.48
CA THR A 13 -2.96 -11.76 7.29
C THR A 13 -1.83 -10.79 7.63
N SER A 14 -1.86 -10.15 8.80
CA SER A 14 -0.82 -9.21 9.27
C SER A 14 0.58 -9.82 9.31
N VAL A 15 0.72 -11.08 9.73
CA VAL A 15 2.03 -11.76 9.80
C VAL A 15 2.61 -12.03 8.42
N ALA A 16 1.75 -12.26 7.42
CA ALA A 16 2.19 -12.42 6.04
C ALA A 16 2.75 -11.11 5.46
N VAL A 17 2.22 -9.96 5.89
CA VAL A 17 2.64 -8.63 5.40
C VAL A 17 4.10 -8.33 5.78
N ASP A 18 4.57 -8.75 6.95
CA ASP A 18 5.96 -8.54 7.39
C ASP A 18 6.99 -9.19 6.46
N THR A 19 6.64 -10.36 5.91
CA THR A 19 7.50 -11.06 4.94
C THR A 19 7.62 -10.26 3.65
N PHE A 20 6.51 -9.69 3.17
CA PHE A 20 6.51 -8.83 1.99
C PHE A 20 7.33 -7.56 2.20
N PHE A 21 7.23 -6.91 3.37
CA PHE A 21 8.07 -5.75 3.69
C PHE A 21 9.55 -6.10 3.72
N THR A 22 9.92 -7.26 4.27
CA THR A 22 11.31 -7.72 4.31
C THR A 22 11.88 -7.92 2.91
N ILE A 23 11.12 -8.60 2.03
CA ILE A 23 11.52 -8.84 0.64
C ILE A 23 11.62 -7.51 -0.12
N SER A 24 10.62 -6.63 0.04
CA SER A 24 10.60 -5.30 -0.58
C SER A 24 11.82 -4.47 -0.16
N GLY A 25 12.12 -4.40 1.14
CA GLY A 25 13.29 -3.69 1.67
C GLY A 25 14.62 -4.22 1.15
N ALA A 26 14.79 -5.55 1.10
CA ALA A 26 15.99 -6.18 0.54
C ALA A 26 16.17 -5.83 -0.95
N LEU A 27 15.08 -5.87 -1.72
CA LEU A 27 15.10 -5.56 -3.15
C LEU A 27 15.42 -4.08 -3.41
N VAL A 28 14.80 -3.16 -2.66
CA VAL A 28 15.07 -1.72 -2.74
C VAL A 28 16.53 -1.44 -2.42
N THR A 29 17.05 -2.04 -1.36
CA THR A 29 18.46 -1.90 -0.97
C THR A 29 19.39 -2.33 -2.09
N TYR A 30 19.15 -3.52 -2.66
CA TYR A 30 19.95 -4.02 -3.79
C TYR A 30 19.93 -3.07 -5.00
N PHE A 31 18.75 -2.58 -5.40
CA PHE A 31 18.65 -1.67 -6.55
C PHE A 31 19.31 -0.32 -6.28
N VAL A 32 19.12 0.26 -5.10
CA VAL A 32 19.72 1.54 -4.73
C VAL A 32 21.24 1.44 -4.70
N LEU A 33 21.81 0.40 -4.06
CA LEU A 33 23.26 0.17 -4.04
C LEU A 33 23.82 -0.01 -5.46
N LYS A 34 23.15 -0.80 -6.29
CA LYS A 34 23.52 -1.01 -7.70
C LYS A 34 23.50 0.28 -8.51
N GLU A 35 22.54 1.16 -8.25
CA GLU A 35 22.44 2.47 -8.92
C GLU A 35 23.54 3.42 -8.43
N LEU A 36 23.82 3.44 -7.12
CA LEU A 36 24.90 4.23 -6.54
C LEU A 36 26.28 3.82 -7.08
N ASP A 37 26.52 2.51 -7.24
CA ASP A 37 27.78 2.01 -7.80
C ASP A 37 27.97 2.39 -9.27
N LYS A 38 26.89 2.41 -10.06
CA LYS A 38 26.91 2.84 -11.48
C LYS A 38 27.07 4.35 -11.62
N SER A 39 26.35 5.11 -10.80
CA SER A 39 26.24 6.56 -10.91
C SER A 39 27.26 7.31 -10.05
N GLY A 40 28.21 6.60 -9.43
CA GLY A 40 29.28 7.17 -8.61
C GLY A 40 28.76 7.89 -7.36
N GLY A 41 27.71 7.36 -6.73
CA GLY A 41 27.08 7.94 -5.53
C GLY A 41 25.95 8.92 -5.80
N LYS A 42 25.59 9.16 -7.06
CA LYS A 42 24.50 10.07 -7.41
C LYS A 42 23.20 9.31 -7.54
N LEU A 43 22.28 9.52 -6.60
CA LEU A 43 20.90 9.03 -6.71
C LEU A 43 19.96 10.20 -7.00
N SER A 44 19.29 10.16 -8.15
CA SER A 44 18.23 11.11 -8.48
C SER A 44 16.95 10.77 -7.71
N TYR A 45 16.84 11.26 -6.47
CA TYR A 45 15.67 11.05 -5.61
C TYR A 45 14.31 11.31 -6.30
N PRO A 46 14.08 12.43 -7.03
CA PRO A 46 12.78 12.64 -7.68
C PRO A 46 12.48 11.59 -8.75
N LEU A 47 13.48 11.15 -9.52
CA LEU A 47 13.29 10.12 -10.54
C LEU A 47 12.96 8.76 -9.91
N PHE A 48 13.64 8.42 -8.81
CA PHE A 48 13.39 7.23 -8.01
C PHE A 48 11.94 7.18 -7.49
N VAL A 49 11.44 8.30 -6.95
CA VAL A 49 10.05 8.39 -6.51
C VAL A 49 9.06 8.30 -7.68
N LEU A 50 9.31 9.04 -8.76
CA LEU A 50 8.41 9.09 -9.91
C LEU A 50 8.26 7.74 -10.60
N ASP A 51 9.35 6.99 -10.80
CA ASP A 51 9.31 5.64 -11.40
C ASP A 51 8.33 4.72 -10.66
N ARG A 52 8.40 4.75 -9.34
CA ARG A 52 7.50 3.97 -8.49
C ARG A 52 6.05 4.49 -8.55
N MET A 53 5.85 5.80 -8.52
CA MET A 53 4.51 6.40 -8.58
C MET A 53 3.81 6.08 -9.90
N PHE A 54 4.50 6.17 -11.04
CA PHE A 54 3.92 5.81 -12.34
C PHE A 54 3.52 4.34 -12.42
N ARG A 55 4.21 3.45 -11.71
CA ARG A 55 3.87 2.02 -11.67
C ARG A 55 2.69 1.70 -10.76
N LEU A 56 2.63 2.30 -9.56
CA LEU A 56 1.66 1.94 -8.52
C LEU A 56 0.36 2.76 -8.60
N LEU A 57 0.49 4.06 -8.83
CA LEU A 57 -0.64 4.99 -8.74
C LEU A 57 -1.78 4.67 -9.72
N PRO A 58 -1.54 4.29 -11.00
CA PRO A 58 -2.63 4.03 -11.94
C PRO A 58 -3.52 2.86 -11.49
N THR A 59 -2.91 1.76 -11.06
CA THR A 59 -3.65 0.60 -10.57
C THR A 59 -4.39 0.94 -9.28
N TYR A 60 -3.75 1.71 -8.40
CA TYR A 60 -4.36 2.06 -7.13
C TYR A 60 -5.57 2.97 -7.29
N LEU A 61 -5.46 4.00 -8.15
CA LEU A 61 -6.57 4.87 -8.54
C LEU A 61 -7.71 4.10 -9.21
N PHE A 62 -7.38 3.15 -10.08
CA PHE A 62 -8.39 2.30 -10.72
C PHE A 62 -9.18 1.52 -9.68
N THR A 63 -8.51 0.88 -8.71
CA THR A 63 -9.20 0.11 -7.66
C THR A 63 -10.05 0.99 -6.75
N ALA A 64 -9.57 2.18 -6.37
CA ALA A 64 -10.32 3.13 -5.55
C ALA A 64 -11.55 3.67 -6.30
N GLY A 65 -11.39 4.03 -7.58
CA GLY A 65 -12.49 4.48 -8.44
C GLY A 65 -13.52 3.38 -8.67
N PHE A 66 -13.08 2.15 -8.91
CA PHE A 66 -13.95 0.99 -9.05
C PHE A 66 -14.76 0.73 -7.76
N ALA A 67 -14.11 0.78 -6.59
CA ALA A 67 -14.76 0.64 -5.29
C ALA A 67 -15.79 1.76 -5.03
N ALA A 68 -15.48 2.99 -5.41
CA ALA A 68 -16.36 4.15 -5.23
C ALA A 68 -17.57 4.18 -6.17
N THR A 69 -17.54 3.46 -7.31
CA THR A 69 -18.54 3.63 -8.37
C THR A 69 -19.22 2.34 -8.77
N LEU A 70 -18.49 1.36 -9.29
CA LEU A 70 -19.08 0.14 -9.86
C LEU A 70 -19.36 -0.92 -8.81
N LEU A 71 -18.48 -1.07 -7.83
CA LEU A 71 -18.54 -2.12 -6.83
C LEU A 71 -19.91 -2.26 -6.13
N PRO A 72 -20.60 -1.19 -5.66
CA PRO A 72 -21.89 -1.32 -4.98
C PRO A 72 -23.02 -1.84 -5.88
N TYR A 73 -22.90 -1.74 -7.21
CA TYR A 73 -23.93 -2.22 -8.15
C TYR A 73 -23.72 -3.66 -8.61
N LEU A 74 -22.58 -4.29 -8.27
CA LEU A 74 -22.22 -5.62 -8.77
C LEU A 74 -22.80 -6.78 -7.95
N GLY A 75 -23.54 -6.50 -6.88
CA GLY A 75 -24.05 -7.53 -5.99
C GLY A 75 -25.20 -7.07 -5.12
N SER A 76 -25.73 -8.02 -4.35
CA SER A 76 -26.73 -7.81 -3.31
C SER A 76 -26.64 -8.95 -2.30
N GLY A 77 -26.90 -8.67 -1.02
CA GLY A 77 -26.83 -9.69 0.02
C GLY A 77 -26.90 -9.11 1.44
N PRO A 78 -27.05 -9.97 2.45
CA PRO A 78 -27.20 -9.54 3.85
C PRO A 78 -25.97 -8.82 4.43
N PHE A 79 -24.79 -9.02 3.84
CA PHE A 79 -23.54 -8.33 4.21
C PHE A 79 -23.15 -7.21 3.23
N TRP A 80 -24.01 -6.87 2.26
CA TRP A 80 -23.69 -5.89 1.22
C TRP A 80 -23.54 -4.46 1.74
N TYR A 81 -24.15 -4.15 2.89
CA TYR A 81 -23.99 -2.87 3.58
C TYR A 81 -22.53 -2.52 3.90
N VAL A 82 -21.64 -3.52 4.03
CA VAL A 82 -20.20 -3.29 4.22
C VAL A 82 -19.59 -2.70 2.95
N VAL A 83 -19.94 -3.24 1.78
CA VAL A 83 -19.48 -2.75 0.48
C VAL A 83 -20.03 -1.35 0.19
N GLU A 84 -21.28 -1.09 0.57
CA GLU A 84 -21.89 0.24 0.46
C GLU A 84 -21.15 1.26 1.34
N GLY A 85 -20.86 0.93 2.60
CA GLY A 85 -20.09 1.79 3.50
C GLY A 85 -18.67 2.08 2.99
N GLU A 86 -17.98 1.07 2.48
CA GLU A 86 -16.67 1.19 1.82
C GLU A 86 -16.73 2.11 0.59
N SER A 87 -17.79 1.99 -0.22
CA SER A 87 -17.99 2.82 -1.40
C SER A 87 -18.20 4.30 -1.04
N GLU A 88 -19.00 4.58 0.00
CA GLU A 88 -19.20 5.93 0.53
C GLU A 88 -17.90 6.52 1.11
N ALA A 89 -17.14 5.72 1.86
CA ALA A 89 -15.83 6.11 2.38
C ALA A 89 -14.88 6.45 1.24
N CYS A 90 -14.84 5.64 0.18
CA CYS A 90 -14.07 5.92 -1.03
C CYS A 90 -14.52 7.19 -1.74
N GLY A 91 -15.81 7.47 -1.85
CA GLY A 91 -16.31 8.73 -2.43
C GLY A 91 -15.80 9.98 -1.70
N ARG A 92 -15.68 9.92 -0.37
CA ARG A 92 -15.24 11.07 0.46
C ARG A 92 -13.72 11.15 0.64
N HIS A 93 -13.05 10.01 0.75
CA HIS A 93 -11.67 9.90 1.22
C HIS A 93 -10.70 9.31 0.18
N TRP A 94 -11.08 9.12 -1.09
CA TRP A 94 -10.21 8.58 -2.15
C TRP A 94 -8.82 9.26 -2.24
N TRP A 95 -8.74 10.56 -1.97
CA TRP A 95 -7.50 11.32 -2.04
C TRP A 95 -6.46 10.89 -1.00
N HIS A 96 -6.85 10.28 0.13
CA HIS A 96 -5.92 9.75 1.13
C HIS A 96 -5.09 8.59 0.57
N ASN A 97 -5.68 7.79 -0.32
CA ASN A 97 -4.97 6.70 -1.00
C ASN A 97 -3.94 7.26 -1.99
N ILE A 98 -4.21 8.37 -2.68
CA ILE A 98 -3.26 9.01 -3.60
C ILE A 98 -2.02 9.48 -2.86
N LEU A 99 -2.21 10.07 -1.69
CA LEU A 99 -1.13 10.57 -0.86
C LEU A 99 -0.44 9.47 -0.03
N PHE A 100 -0.92 8.22 -0.10
CA PHE A 100 -0.44 7.11 0.72
C PHE A 100 -0.44 7.43 2.23
N ILE A 101 -1.46 8.17 2.69
CA ILE A 101 -1.65 8.54 4.11
C ILE A 101 -2.86 7.83 4.74
N ASN A 102 -3.53 6.95 4.00
CA ASN A 102 -4.70 6.22 4.47
C ASN A 102 -4.44 5.40 5.74
N ASN A 103 -3.19 4.97 5.98
CA ASN A 103 -2.83 4.26 7.21
C ASN A 103 -2.86 5.13 8.48
N PHE A 104 -2.73 6.46 8.38
CA PHE A 104 -2.75 7.37 9.53
C PHE A 104 -4.16 7.82 9.96
N MET A 105 -5.17 7.56 9.13
CA MET A 105 -6.55 8.02 9.36
C MET A 105 -7.39 7.01 10.18
N THR A 106 -6.73 6.18 10.99
CA THR A 106 -7.30 5.02 11.72
C THR A 106 -8.23 5.38 12.89
N TYR A 107 -8.55 6.66 13.10
CA TYR A 107 -9.45 7.04 14.21
C TYR A 107 -10.91 6.64 13.96
N ASP A 108 -11.29 6.35 12.71
CA ASP A 108 -12.57 5.77 12.32
C ASP A 108 -12.34 4.80 11.15
N ASP A 109 -12.31 3.48 11.42
CA ASP A 109 -12.12 2.44 10.39
C ASP A 109 -13.18 2.54 9.27
N THR A 110 -14.31 3.18 9.55
CA THR A 110 -15.40 3.44 8.60
C THR A 110 -15.09 4.52 7.56
N GLN A 111 -13.95 5.21 7.67
CA GLN A 111 -13.55 6.27 6.72
C GLN A 111 -12.39 5.85 5.79
N MET A 112 -11.86 4.64 5.97
CA MET A 112 -10.79 4.14 5.12
C MET A 112 -11.35 3.67 3.79
N CYS A 113 -10.91 4.32 2.71
CA CYS A 113 -11.18 3.80 1.37
C CYS A 113 -10.26 2.60 1.09
N ASN A 114 -10.83 1.41 0.94
CA ASN A 114 -10.09 0.16 0.69
C ASN A 114 -9.12 -0.18 1.83
N PRO A 115 -9.60 -0.71 2.97
CA PRO A 115 -8.77 -1.02 4.13
C PRO A 115 -7.53 -1.83 3.77
N ALA A 116 -7.65 -2.82 2.89
CA ALA A 116 -6.55 -3.67 2.45
C ALA A 116 -5.36 -2.89 1.87
N SER A 117 -5.54 -1.64 1.41
CA SER A 117 -4.46 -0.84 0.84
C SER A 117 -3.52 -0.21 1.87
N TRP A 118 -3.79 -0.36 3.17
CA TRP A 118 -2.96 0.17 4.26
C TRP A 118 -1.49 -0.25 4.13
N TYR A 119 -1.23 -1.51 3.73
CA TYR A 119 0.13 -2.03 3.61
C TYR A 119 0.88 -1.38 2.44
N LEU A 120 0.17 -1.02 1.36
CA LEU A 120 0.77 -0.41 0.18
C LEU A 120 1.24 1.02 0.47
N ALA A 121 0.49 1.73 1.33
CA ALA A 121 0.91 3.01 1.87
C ALA A 121 2.17 2.89 2.71
N ASN A 122 2.19 1.94 3.64
CA ASN A 122 3.37 1.68 4.47
C ASN A 122 4.61 1.29 3.63
N ASP A 123 4.46 0.39 2.65
CA ASP A 123 5.56 -0.01 1.75
C ASP A 123 6.11 1.19 0.94
N THR A 124 5.24 2.10 0.53
CA THR A 124 5.65 3.32 -0.18
C THR A 124 6.38 4.29 0.75
N GLN A 125 5.93 4.44 1.99
CA GLN A 125 6.62 5.25 3.00
C GLN A 125 8.02 4.70 3.30
N PHE A 126 8.15 3.39 3.48
CA PHE A 126 9.46 2.73 3.64
C PHE A 126 10.35 2.94 2.43
N TYR A 127 9.81 2.89 1.22
CA TYR A 127 10.58 3.17 0.00
C TYR A 127 11.11 4.60 -0.05
N LEU A 128 10.32 5.59 0.36
CA LEU A 128 10.75 6.99 0.42
C LEU A 128 11.87 7.18 1.47
N LEU A 129 11.79 6.46 2.59
CA LEU A 129 12.77 6.53 3.68
C LEU A 129 14.04 5.71 3.40
N ALA A 130 13.96 4.66 2.57
CA ALA A 130 15.06 3.73 2.35
C ALA A 130 16.38 4.42 1.91
N PRO A 131 16.41 5.38 0.96
CA PRO A 131 17.65 6.08 0.61
C PRO A 131 18.29 6.81 1.80
N LEU A 132 17.52 7.32 2.75
CA LEU A 132 18.06 8.01 3.94
C LEU A 132 18.86 7.06 4.84
N VAL A 133 18.51 5.77 4.84
CA VAL A 133 19.23 4.72 5.57
C VAL A 133 20.40 4.17 4.74
N ILE A 134 20.22 4.00 3.43
CA ILE A 134 21.20 3.37 2.55
C ILE A 134 22.37 4.30 2.22
N LEU A 135 22.12 5.59 1.97
CA LEU A 135 23.15 6.57 1.61
C LEU A 135 24.28 6.69 2.66
N PRO A 136 24.02 6.78 3.99
CA PRO A 136 25.09 6.83 4.98
C PRO A 136 25.81 5.49 5.18
N LEU A 137 25.21 4.37 4.77
CA LEU A 137 25.83 3.05 4.80
C LEU A 137 26.64 2.74 3.52
N TRP A 138 26.52 3.59 2.50
CA TRP A 138 27.22 3.40 1.24
C TRP A 138 28.64 3.96 1.35
N ARG A 139 29.61 3.04 1.42
CA ARG A 139 31.07 3.25 1.52
C ARG A 139 31.52 3.95 2.80
#